data_AF-A0A951A8F5-F1
#
_entry.id   AF-A0A951A8F5-F1
#
_cell.length_a   1.000
_cell.length_b   1.000
_cell.length_c   1.000
_cell.angle_alpha   90.00
_cell.angle_beta   90.00
_cell.angle_gamma   90.00
#
_symmetry.space_group_name_H-M   'P 1'
#
loop_
_entity.id
_entity.type
_entity.pdbx_description
1 polymer ?
#
loop_
_entity_poly.entity_id
_entity_poly.type
_entity_poly.pdbx_seq_one_letter_code
_entity_poly.pdbx_strand_id
1 'polypeptide(L)' 'MRVVPSGETMGATIEGVDLARPLGRREFGEILRALGDYSVLRFPEQKLDAAQLK' A
#
# COMPACT_ATOMS: atom_id res chain seq x y z
N MET A 1 -4.83 -5.63 -6.26
CA MET A 1 -4.59 -4.29 -5.71
C MET A 1 -5.43 -3.25 -6.44
N ARG A 2 -6.04 -2.33 -5.70
CA ARG A 2 -6.75 -1.15 -6.23
C ARG A 2 -6.22 0.11 -5.56
N VAL A 3 -5.95 1.15 -6.33
CA VAL A 3 -5.52 2.47 -5.85
C VAL A 3 -6.71 3.42 -5.85
N VAL A 4 -7.02 4.00 -4.69
CA VAL A 4 -8.11 4.97 -4.50
C VAL A 4 -7.49 6.30 -4.05
N PRO A 5 -7.38 7.31 -4.93
CA PRO A 5 -6.84 8.62 -4.56
C PRO A 5 -7.64 9.26 -3.42
N SER A 6 -6.97 10.03 -2.57
CA SER A 6 -7.62 10.77 -1.47
C SER A 6 -8.55 11.88 -1.96
N GLY A 7 -8.34 12.39 -3.18
CA GLY A 7 -8.98 13.59 -3.72
C GLY A 7 -8.18 14.87 -3.46
N GLU A 8 -7.13 14.80 -2.63
CA GLU A 8 -6.21 15.90 -2.35
C GLU A 8 -4.97 15.84 -3.25
N THR A 9 -4.08 16.83 -3.13
CA THR A 9 -2.78 16.87 -3.85
C THR A 9 -1.91 15.64 -3.58
N MET A 10 -2.08 14.99 -2.43
CA MET A 10 -1.30 13.82 -2.00
C MET A 10 -2.22 12.78 -1.36
N GLY A 11 -1.78 11.53 -1.35
CA GLY A 11 -2.40 10.43 -0.64
C GLY A 11 -3.25 9.51 -1.52
N ALA A 12 -3.12 8.21 -1.28
CA ALA A 12 -4.03 7.20 -1.83
C ALA A 12 -4.23 6.05 -0.84
N THR A 13 -5.41 5.43 -0.90
CA THR A 13 -5.72 4.16 -0.23
C THR A 13 -5.43 3.01 -1.17
N ILE A 14 -4.71 2.00 -0.69
CA ILE A 14 -4.43 0.77 -1.40
C ILE A 14 -5.31 -0.34 -0.84
N GLU A 15 -6.22 -0.88 -1.66
CA GLU A 15 -7.13 -1.97 -1.29
C GLU A 15 -6.67 -3.30 -1.90
N GLY A 16 -7.01 -4.41 -1.23
CA GLY A 16 -6.76 -5.77 -1.73
C GLY A 16 -5.28 -6.17 -1.70
N VAL A 17 -4.52 -5.67 -0.72
CA VAL A 17 -3.15 -6.07 -0.40
C VAL A 17 -3.12 -6.53 1.06
N ASP A 18 -2.55 -7.70 1.31
CA ASP A 18 -2.33 -8.26 2.66
C ASP A 18 -0.84 -8.12 3.01
N LEU A 19 -0.49 -7.10 3.81
CA LEU A 19 0.89 -6.85 4.24
C LEU A 19 1.39 -7.85 5.29
N ALA A 20 0.51 -8.73 5.80
CA ALA A 20 0.93 -9.82 6.68
C ALA A 20 1.71 -10.92 5.93
N ARG A 21 1.74 -10.85 4.59
CA ARG A 21 2.42 -11.79 3.70
C ARG A 21 3.54 -11.08 2.94
N PRO A 22 4.63 -11.78 2.58
CA PRO A 22 5.65 -11.23 1.71
C PRO A 22 5.06 -10.78 0.36
N LEU A 23 5.40 -9.56 -0.05
CA LEU A 23 4.95 -9.01 -1.32
C LEU A 23 5.68 -9.67 -2.49
N GLY A 24 4.92 -9.99 -3.55
CA GLY A 24 5.51 -10.37 -4.83
C GLY A 24 6.18 -9.18 -5.52
N ARG A 25 7.18 -9.44 -6.37
CA ARG A 25 7.93 -8.37 -7.09
C ARG A 25 7.03 -7.44 -7.92
N ARG A 26 5.98 -7.99 -8.55
CA ARG A 26 5.02 -7.21 -9.35
C ARG A 26 4.22 -6.25 -8.46
N GLU A 27 3.65 -6.78 -7.39
CA GLU A 27 2.84 -6.01 -6.43
C GLU A 27 3.65 -4.92 -5.77
N PHE A 28 4.88 -5.22 -5.35
CA PHE A 28 5.81 -4.21 -4.82
C PHE A 28 6.09 -3.09 -5.82
N GLY A 29 6.32 -3.42 -7.09
CA GLY A 29 6.54 -2.42 -8.14
C GLY A 29 5.33 -1.51 -8.37
N GLU A 30 4.12 -2.06 -8.30
CA GLU A 30 2.88 -1.29 -8.40
C GLU A 30 2.68 -0.36 -7.19
N ILE A 31 2.96 -0.85 -5.96
CA ILE A 31 2.95 -0.03 -4.73
C ILE A 31 3.97 1.10 -4.81
N LEU A 32 5.19 0.81 -5.29
CA LEU A 32 6.24 1.81 -5.41
C LEU A 32 5.89 2.90 -6.42
N ARG A 33 5.24 2.53 -7.55
CA ARG A 33 4.73 3.52 -8.51
C ARG A 33 3.64 4.39 -7.87
N ALA A 34 2.67 3.79 -7.19
CA ALA A 34 1.62 4.53 -6.50
C ALA A 34 2.21 5.47 -5.43
N LEU A 35 3.28 5.06 -4.74
CA LEU A 35 3.97 5.93 -3.79
C LEU A 35 4.61 7.12 -4.49
N GLY A 36 5.20 6.95 -5.67
CA GLY A 36 5.72 8.05 -6.48
C GLY A 36 4.63 9.03 -6.91
N ASP A 37 3.47 8.52 -7.31
CA ASP A 37 2.35 9.34 -7.82
C ASP A 37 1.61 10.09 -6.71
N TYR A 38 1.45 9.47 -5.53
CA TYR A 38 0.60 9.99 -4.44
C TYR A 38 1.36 10.38 -3.18
N SER A 39 2.68 10.16 -3.13
CA SER A 39 3.60 10.52 -2.03
C SER A 39 3.36 9.85 -0.66
N VAL A 40 2.14 9.44 -0.35
CA VAL A 40 1.78 8.70 0.87
C VAL A 40 0.68 7.69 0.56
N LEU A 41 0.79 6.50 1.14
CA LEU A 41 -0.15 5.41 0.93
C LEU A 41 -0.74 4.92 2.26
N ARG A 42 -2.04 4.64 2.25
CA ARG A 42 -2.78 4.03 3.37
C ARG A 42 -3.19 2.61 2.98
N PHE A 43 -2.91 1.65 3.85
CA PHE A 43 -3.38 0.27 3.71
C PHE A 43 -4.39 0.00 4.84
N PRO A 44 -5.71 -0.06 4.56
CA PRO A 44 -6.71 -0.32 5.57
C PRO A 44 -6.69 -1.81 5.98
N GLU A 45 -7.28 -2.09 7.14
CA GLU A 45 -7.58 -3.46 7.62
C GLU A 45 -6.36 -4.39 7.79
N GLN A 46 -5.16 -3.82 7.95
CA GLN A 46 -3.95 -4.59 8.20
C GLN A 46 -3.90 -5.05 9.66
N LYS A 47 -3.77 -6.36 9.85
CA LYS A 47 -3.50 -6.99 11.16
C LYS A 47 -2.10 -7.57 11.11
N LEU A 48 -1.16 -6.84 11.68
CA LEU A 48 0.25 -7.19 11.68
C LEU A 48 0.72 -7.48 13.10
N ASP A 49 1.52 -8.53 13.27
CA ASP A 49 2.30 -8.71 14.49
C ASP A 49 3.60 -7.89 14.45
N ALA A 50 4.34 -7.89 15.55
CA ALA A 50 5.58 -7.13 15.67
C ALA A 50 6.70 -7.64 14.73
N ALA A 51 6.69 -8.91 14.35
CA ALA A 51 7.67 -9.46 13.42
C ALA A 51 7.38 -9.01 11.97
N GLN A 52 6.11 -8.80 11.64
CA GLN A 52 5.65 -8.36 10.32
C GLN A 52 5.81 -6.84 10.09
N LEU A 53 6.03 -6.03 11.14
CA LEU A 53 6.22 -4.57 11.08
C LEU A 53 7.68 -4.11 10.93
N LYS A 54 8.62 -5.05 10.84
CA LYS A 54 10.07 -4.76 10.79
C LYS A 54 10.58 -4.35 9.42
#